data_AF-A0A3R6X3X2-F1
#
_entry.id   AF-A0A3R6X3X2-F1
#
_cell.length_a   1.000
_cell.length_b   1.000
_cell.length_c   1.000
_cell.angle_alpha   90.00
_cell.angle_beta   90.00
_cell.angle_gamma   90.00
#
_symmetry.space_group_name_H-M   'P 1'
#
loop_
_entity.id
_entity.type
_entity.pdbx_description
1 polymer ?
#
loop_
_entity_poly.entity_id
_entity_poly.type
_entity_poly.pdbx_seq_one_letter_code
_entity_poly.pdbx_strand_id
1 'polypeptide(L)'
;MESSVIESRVIDGVEGHTEITDKCVGGTLLSLTFAGESFVFCNSAANELAFAVGQDMDISIEYLADPSQLDSIQVPSTANEVALDCPSISQSSHPATLWTAPPMTRSLARATMETLTSNRILSVKDKSACACKGAKKPCLFVHGTGEDAAGPPTSSFSSYWGDVSSPCCSSSTFVHLDTVSQGWDDAALQHEFCKAAADVATQSSSGAIGGLILVTHSMGNVIASGAIASNVCTFSKDVTWVSLASPQQGSQVANLLQQQCLKGGWSNILKVPLSWVGYCPPGRAYLSLQHQSTVNATEQAAFAAGQRARQEHVSHAACGVSAFGLNSIYSAPLAIVDKMASHASASDGFVDYNSCSVGLNTNDFGGTSSKHYVGPLNHADLSFRTGDGWWGDNRKPLKWFQCLL
;
A
#
# COMPACT_ATOMS: atom_id res chain seq x y z
N MET A 1 3.42 -21.73 5.30
CA MET A 1 4.08 -21.23 6.52
C MET A 1 5.57 -21.40 6.30
N GLU A 2 6.26 -20.34 5.88
CA GLU A 2 7.72 -20.34 5.96
C GLU A 2 8.09 -20.37 7.44
N SER A 3 8.78 -21.44 7.84
CA SER A 3 9.24 -21.62 9.21
C SER A 3 10.49 -20.77 9.41
N SER A 4 10.31 -19.51 9.79
CA SER A 4 11.38 -18.54 10.04
C SER A 4 12.38 -18.96 11.12
N VAL A 5 12.05 -19.97 11.94
CA VAL A 5 12.91 -20.48 13.02
C VAL A 5 14.08 -21.34 12.48
N ILE A 6 13.93 -21.96 11.30
CA ILE A 6 14.95 -22.87 10.72
C ILE A 6 16.16 -22.09 10.16
N GLU A 7 16.02 -20.79 9.91
CA GLU A 7 17.06 -19.94 9.30
C GLU A 7 17.67 -18.91 10.27
N SER A 8 17.39 -19.03 11.57
CA SER A 8 17.96 -18.10 12.55
C SER A 8 19.49 -18.20 12.62
N ARG A 9 20.16 -17.04 12.75
CA ARG A 9 21.63 -16.94 12.84
C ARG A 9 22.02 -16.30 14.17
N VAL A 10 22.93 -16.95 14.89
CA VAL A 10 23.54 -16.35 16.09
C VAL A 10 24.39 -15.14 15.69
N ILE A 11 24.26 -14.04 16.42
CA ILE A 11 25.04 -12.82 16.23
C ILE A 11 25.65 -12.35 17.55
N ASP A 12 26.70 -11.54 17.47
CA ASP A 12 27.47 -11.06 18.63
C ASP A 12 27.02 -9.66 19.08
N GLY A 13 26.22 -8.95 18.28
CA GLY A 13 25.69 -7.64 18.63
C GLY A 13 24.78 -7.01 17.57
N VAL A 14 24.09 -5.95 17.97
CA VAL A 14 23.25 -5.11 17.10
C VAL A 14 23.76 -3.68 17.14
N GLU A 15 23.98 -3.10 15.96
CA GLU A 15 24.30 -1.68 15.84
C GLU A 15 23.00 -0.85 15.81
N GLY A 16 22.98 0.32 16.47
CA GLY A 16 21.78 1.19 16.58
C GLY A 16 20.92 0.92 17.82
N HIS A 17 20.76 -0.36 18.21
CA HIS A 17 19.89 -0.73 19.34
C HIS A 17 20.70 -1.21 20.57
N THR A 18 21.09 -0.28 21.46
CA THR A 18 21.75 -0.66 22.73
C THR A 18 20.81 -1.40 23.67
N GLU A 19 19.50 -1.11 23.61
CA GLU A 19 18.51 -1.70 24.51
C GLU A 19 18.43 -3.23 24.45
N ILE A 20 18.55 -3.85 23.27
CA ILE A 20 18.51 -5.31 23.18
C ILE A 20 19.77 -5.94 23.76
N THR A 21 20.91 -5.25 23.66
CA THR A 21 22.16 -5.72 24.25
C THR A 21 22.08 -5.67 25.78
N ASP A 22 21.49 -4.62 26.33
CA ASP A 22 21.26 -4.47 27.78
C ASP A 22 20.18 -5.44 28.31
N LYS A 23 19.15 -5.72 27.51
CA LYS A 23 18.07 -6.65 27.88
C LYS A 23 18.44 -8.12 27.68
N CYS A 24 19.51 -8.43 26.96
CA CYS A 24 19.95 -9.81 26.66
C CYS A 24 21.18 -10.28 27.45
N VAL A 25 21.34 -9.80 28.68
CA VAL A 25 22.47 -10.20 29.53
C VAL A 25 22.41 -11.69 29.86
N GLY A 26 23.48 -12.42 29.52
CA GLY A 26 23.58 -13.87 29.71
C GLY A 26 22.76 -14.69 28.72
N GLY A 27 22.10 -14.05 27.74
CA GLY A 27 21.37 -14.69 26.66
C GLY A 27 22.19 -14.83 25.38
N THR A 28 21.52 -15.29 24.30
CA THR A 28 22.05 -15.38 22.94
C THR A 28 21.21 -14.53 22.00
N LEU A 29 21.86 -13.69 21.20
CA LEU A 29 21.19 -12.91 20.16
C LEU A 29 20.98 -13.76 18.89
N LEU A 30 19.75 -13.77 18.41
CA LEU A 30 19.32 -14.53 17.23
C LEU A 30 18.75 -13.58 16.18
N SER A 31 19.40 -13.49 15.03
CA SER A 31 18.84 -12.84 13.85
C SER A 31 17.87 -13.78 13.15
N LEU A 32 16.70 -13.27 12.75
CA LEU A 32 15.77 -13.98 11.89
C LEU A 32 15.04 -13.03 10.95
N THR A 33 14.55 -13.59 9.84
CA THR A 33 13.67 -12.86 8.91
C THR A 33 12.25 -13.38 9.08
N PHE A 34 11.30 -12.47 9.31
CA PHE A 34 9.88 -12.77 9.41
C PHE A 34 9.09 -11.79 8.54
N ALA A 35 8.23 -12.32 7.67
CA ALA A 35 7.41 -11.52 6.75
C ALA A 35 8.23 -10.52 5.89
N GLY A 36 9.44 -10.89 5.47
CA GLY A 36 10.33 -10.02 4.68
C GLY A 36 11.08 -8.97 5.51
N GLU A 37 10.86 -8.92 6.82
CA GLU A 37 11.55 -8.01 7.73
C GLU A 37 12.58 -8.75 8.59
N SER A 38 13.70 -8.09 8.87
CA SER A 38 14.74 -8.63 9.75
C SER A 38 14.50 -8.19 11.20
N PHE A 39 14.61 -9.15 12.10
CA PHE A 39 14.50 -8.97 13.54
C PHE A 39 15.71 -9.59 14.23
N VAL A 40 16.08 -9.02 15.37
CA VAL A 40 17.00 -9.64 16.31
C VAL A 40 16.24 -9.94 17.59
N PHE A 41 16.24 -11.20 17.99
CA PHE A 41 15.64 -11.69 19.22
C PHE A 41 16.71 -11.94 20.27
N CYS A 42 16.36 -11.68 21.53
CA CYS A 42 17.07 -12.20 22.67
C CYS A 42 16.48 -13.54 23.10
N ASN A 43 17.26 -14.61 22.99
CA ASN A 43 17.01 -15.84 23.71
C ASN A 43 17.68 -15.75 25.09
N SER A 44 16.89 -15.70 26.15
CA SER A 44 17.38 -15.54 27.52
C SER A 44 18.20 -16.76 27.98
N ALA A 45 18.90 -16.63 29.11
CA ALA A 45 19.59 -17.76 29.74
C ALA A 45 18.65 -18.93 30.11
N ALA A 46 17.35 -18.67 30.23
CA ALA A 46 16.32 -19.68 30.48
C ALA A 46 15.82 -20.38 29.20
N ASN A 47 16.38 -20.07 28.02
CA ASN A 47 15.92 -20.50 26.70
C ASN A 47 14.50 -20.00 26.34
N GLU A 48 14.19 -18.78 26.78
CA GLU A 48 12.93 -18.10 26.49
C GLU A 48 13.18 -16.86 25.65
N LEU A 49 12.33 -16.62 24.65
CA LEU A 49 12.39 -15.38 23.86
C LEU A 49 11.86 -14.25 24.71
N ALA A 50 12.71 -13.33 25.15
CA ALA A 50 12.32 -12.26 26.09
C ALA A 50 11.97 -10.95 25.38
N PHE A 51 12.73 -10.62 24.33
CA PHE A 51 12.65 -9.33 23.65
C PHE A 51 13.13 -9.47 22.21
N ALA A 52 12.61 -8.63 21.32
CA ALA A 52 13.11 -8.51 19.97
C ALA A 52 13.13 -7.05 19.52
N VAL A 53 14.08 -6.71 18.64
CA VAL A 53 14.12 -5.43 17.95
C VAL A 53 14.05 -5.68 16.45
N GLY A 54 13.28 -4.86 15.78
CA GLY A 54 13.25 -4.75 14.33
C GLY A 54 13.40 -3.29 13.91
N GLN A 55 13.50 -3.04 12.61
CA GLN A 55 13.65 -1.68 12.11
C GLN A 55 12.46 -0.77 12.47
N ASP A 56 11.25 -1.34 12.46
CA ASP A 56 10.01 -0.57 12.60
C ASP A 56 9.30 -0.76 13.96
N MET A 57 9.65 -1.81 14.70
CA MET A 57 9.07 -2.07 16.02
C MET A 57 9.99 -2.87 16.93
N ASP A 58 9.75 -2.71 18.22
CA ASP A 58 10.31 -3.56 19.27
C ASP A 58 9.21 -4.44 19.87
N ILE A 59 9.57 -5.65 20.25
CA ILE A 59 8.65 -6.68 20.76
C ILE A 59 9.12 -7.07 22.16
N SER A 60 8.24 -6.98 23.14
CA SER A 60 8.44 -7.59 24.46
C SER A 60 7.57 -8.83 24.57
N ILE A 61 8.12 -9.92 25.11
CA ILE A 61 7.43 -11.20 25.21
C ILE A 61 7.31 -11.55 26.69
N GLU A 62 6.08 -11.83 27.13
CA GLU A 62 5.77 -12.27 28.49
C GLU A 62 5.14 -13.66 28.44
N TYR A 63 5.67 -14.57 29.24
CA TYR A 63 5.15 -15.93 29.37
C TYR A 63 4.17 -15.99 30.55
N LEU A 64 2.90 -16.24 30.24
CA LEU A 64 1.86 -16.40 31.25
C LEU A 64 1.76 -17.87 31.67
N ALA A 65 1.95 -18.14 32.96
CA ALA A 65 1.80 -19.48 33.52
C ALA A 65 0.33 -19.92 33.63
N ASP A 66 -0.58 -18.95 33.76
CA ASP A 66 -2.01 -19.17 33.82
C ASP A 66 -2.71 -18.47 32.65
N PRO A 67 -3.27 -19.22 31.68
CA PRO A 67 -3.96 -18.65 30.54
C PRO A 67 -5.25 -17.91 30.93
N SER A 68 -5.75 -18.06 32.16
CA SER A 68 -6.91 -17.29 32.65
C SER A 68 -6.60 -15.80 32.87
N GLN A 69 -5.31 -15.41 32.84
CA GLN A 69 -4.87 -14.02 32.87
C GLN A 69 -5.06 -13.30 31.53
N LEU A 70 -5.31 -14.05 30.44
CA LEU A 70 -5.70 -13.45 29.16
C LEU A 70 -7.20 -13.10 29.23
N ASP A 71 -7.53 -11.89 28.79
CA ASP A 71 -8.92 -11.53 28.55
C ASP A 71 -9.56 -12.56 27.61
N SER A 72 -10.78 -12.98 27.95
CA SER A 72 -11.53 -13.91 27.12
C SER A 72 -11.73 -13.28 25.73
N ILE A 73 -11.12 -13.88 24.71
CA ILE A 73 -11.35 -13.52 23.31
C ILE A 73 -12.79 -13.92 22.98
N GLN A 74 -13.70 -12.95 23.07
CA GLN A 74 -15.11 -13.16 22.74
C GLN A 74 -15.24 -13.36 21.23
N VAL A 75 -16.06 -14.33 20.85
CA VAL A 75 -16.42 -14.53 19.45
C VAL A 75 -17.16 -13.27 18.98
N PRO A 76 -16.75 -12.64 17.86
CA PRO A 76 -17.43 -11.44 17.37
C PRO A 76 -18.92 -11.72 17.17
N SER A 77 -19.76 -10.80 17.64
CA SER A 77 -21.21 -10.91 17.53
C SER A 77 -21.73 -10.08 16.36
N THR A 78 -22.87 -10.50 15.81
CA THR A 78 -23.63 -9.69 14.85
C THR A 78 -24.31 -8.51 15.55
N ALA A 79 -24.86 -7.55 14.79
CA ALA A 79 -25.60 -6.41 15.34
C ALA A 79 -26.80 -6.78 16.24
N ASN A 80 -27.25 -8.05 16.21
CA ASN A 80 -28.30 -8.59 17.08
C ASN A 80 -27.71 -9.45 18.24
N GLU A 81 -26.44 -9.27 18.57
CA GLU A 81 -25.68 -10.01 19.60
C GLU A 81 -25.58 -11.53 19.40
N VAL A 82 -25.97 -12.05 18.22
CA VAL A 82 -25.76 -13.46 17.90
C VAL A 82 -24.28 -13.69 17.58
N ALA A 83 -23.60 -14.50 18.38
CA ALA A 83 -22.22 -14.91 18.16
C ALA A 83 -22.08 -15.59 16.79
N LEU A 84 -21.03 -15.23 16.05
CA LEU A 84 -20.74 -15.87 14.77
C LEU A 84 -20.37 -17.34 14.98
N ASP A 85 -20.89 -18.23 14.12
CA ASP A 85 -20.46 -19.63 14.10
C ASP A 85 -19.09 -19.72 13.43
N CYS A 86 -18.03 -19.64 14.24
CA CYS A 86 -16.65 -19.79 13.79
C CYS A 86 -16.26 -21.28 13.87
N PRO A 87 -15.99 -21.95 12.73
CA PRO A 87 -15.55 -23.34 12.76
C PRO A 87 -14.26 -23.46 13.56
N SER A 88 -14.23 -24.40 14.50
CA SER A 88 -13.04 -24.68 15.30
C SER A 88 -11.93 -25.22 14.40
N ILE A 89 -10.86 -24.43 14.25
CA ILE A 89 -9.68 -24.86 13.52
C ILE A 89 -8.86 -25.73 14.47
N SER A 90 -9.23 -27.00 14.58
CA SER A 90 -8.47 -28.02 15.31
C SER A 90 -7.22 -28.41 14.50
N GLN A 91 -6.29 -27.48 14.31
CA GLN A 91 -4.95 -27.79 13.82
C GLN A 91 -3.92 -27.10 14.71
N SER A 92 -3.71 -27.67 15.90
CA SER A 92 -2.36 -27.73 16.42
C SER A 92 -1.62 -28.78 15.58
N SER A 93 -1.16 -28.38 14.39
CA SER A 93 0.07 -28.97 13.91
C SER A 93 1.17 -28.36 14.77
N HIS A 94 1.40 -28.93 15.95
CA HIS A 94 2.76 -28.89 16.48
C HIS A 94 3.65 -29.30 15.30
N PRO A 95 4.62 -28.47 14.88
CA PRO A 95 5.56 -28.92 13.86
C PRO A 95 6.09 -30.25 14.37
N ALA A 96 5.81 -31.33 13.61
CA ALA A 96 6.32 -32.64 13.95
C ALA A 96 7.80 -32.45 14.26
N THR A 97 8.26 -32.97 15.39
CA THR A 97 9.64 -32.95 15.82
C THR A 97 10.46 -33.75 14.81
N LEU A 98 10.73 -33.15 13.64
CA LEU A 98 11.66 -33.63 12.65
C LEU A 98 13.05 -33.22 13.15
N TRP A 99 13.45 -33.82 14.25
CA TRP A 99 14.87 -34.00 14.56
C TRP A 99 15.42 -35.06 13.61
N THR A 100 15.43 -34.74 12.31
CA THR A 100 16.37 -35.39 11.41
C THR A 100 17.69 -34.68 11.63
N ALA A 101 18.60 -35.36 12.34
CA ALA A 101 19.96 -34.87 12.54
C ALA A 101 20.53 -34.41 11.18
N PRO A 102 21.01 -33.17 11.05
CA PRO A 102 21.69 -32.77 9.83
C PRO A 102 22.94 -33.66 9.65
N PRO A 103 23.34 -34.00 8.42
CA PRO A 103 24.64 -34.63 8.22
C PRO A 103 25.71 -33.68 8.78
N MET A 104 26.32 -34.10 9.89
CA MET A 104 27.22 -33.33 10.76
C MET A 104 28.38 -32.66 10.01
N THR A 105 28.67 -33.10 8.78
CA THR A 105 29.72 -32.59 7.90
C THR A 105 29.32 -31.33 7.12
N ARG A 106 28.04 -31.11 6.80
CA ARG A 106 27.59 -29.88 6.11
C ARG A 106 27.33 -28.71 7.07
N SER A 107 26.88 -29.00 8.29
CA SER A 107 26.67 -27.99 9.33
C SER A 107 27.99 -27.43 9.87
N LEU A 108 29.02 -28.27 10.07
CA LEU A 108 30.33 -27.79 10.48
C LEU A 108 30.97 -26.90 9.41
N ALA A 109 30.96 -27.32 8.13
CA ALA A 109 31.56 -26.56 7.05
C ALA A 109 30.90 -25.18 6.87
N ARG A 110 29.56 -25.11 6.99
CA ARG A 110 28.79 -23.86 6.96
C ARG A 110 29.02 -23.01 8.20
N ALA A 111 29.03 -23.61 9.40
CA ALA A 111 29.34 -22.91 10.64
C ALA A 111 30.78 -22.36 10.65
N THR A 112 31.76 -23.09 10.08
CA THR A 112 33.15 -22.63 9.90
C THR A 112 33.26 -21.51 8.87
N MET A 113 32.52 -21.58 7.77
CA MET A 113 32.46 -20.47 6.80
C MET A 113 31.80 -19.22 7.41
N GLU A 114 30.67 -19.37 8.10
CA GLU A 114 29.97 -18.26 8.76
C GLU A 114 30.80 -17.63 9.91
N THR A 115 31.64 -18.41 10.60
CA THR A 115 32.62 -17.87 11.58
C THR A 115 33.78 -17.13 10.93
N LEU A 116 34.23 -17.57 9.75
CA LEU A 116 35.40 -17.01 9.08
C LEU A 116 35.06 -15.81 8.18
N THR A 117 33.82 -15.65 7.72
CA THR A 117 33.46 -14.67 6.68
C THR A 117 32.35 -13.69 7.04
N SER A 118 31.66 -13.84 8.18
CA SER A 118 30.44 -13.05 8.46
C SER A 118 30.69 -11.98 9.52
N ASN A 119 30.33 -10.73 9.21
CA ASN A 119 30.11 -9.71 10.24
C ASN A 119 29.02 -10.22 11.19
N ARG A 120 29.40 -10.52 12.42
CA ARG A 120 28.50 -10.95 13.49
C ARG A 120 27.79 -9.80 14.20
N ILE A 121 28.02 -8.57 13.73
CA ILE A 121 27.25 -7.39 14.13
C ILE A 121 26.23 -7.13 13.03
N LEU A 122 24.94 -7.18 13.37
CA LEU A 122 23.88 -6.77 12.46
C LEU A 122 23.52 -5.32 12.70
N SER A 123 23.51 -4.53 11.64
CA SER A 123 22.90 -3.22 11.67
C SER A 123 21.40 -3.40 11.45
N VAL A 124 20.63 -3.49 12.54
CA VAL A 124 19.21 -3.20 12.49
C VAL A 124 19.16 -1.68 12.54
N LYS A 125 19.05 -1.04 11.38
CA LYS A 125 19.02 0.42 11.33
C LYS A 125 17.92 0.90 12.26
N ASP A 126 18.25 1.79 13.20
CA ASP A 126 17.27 2.62 13.94
C ASP A 126 16.21 3.11 12.98
N LYS A 127 14.94 3.22 13.42
CA LYS A 127 13.78 3.80 12.70
C LYS A 127 14.26 4.75 11.61
N SER A 128 14.57 4.20 10.44
CA SER A 128 15.45 4.96 9.55
C SER A 128 14.54 5.99 8.91
N ALA A 129 14.59 7.21 9.42
CA ALA A 129 13.94 8.34 8.78
C ALA A 129 14.55 8.39 7.38
N CYS A 130 13.79 7.90 6.40
CA CYS A 130 14.26 7.84 5.05
C CYS A 130 14.69 9.25 4.64
N ALA A 131 15.85 9.33 4.00
CA ALA A 131 16.42 10.59 3.56
C ALA A 131 16.27 10.66 2.05
N CYS A 132 15.96 11.86 1.55
CA CYS A 132 15.89 12.07 0.12
C CYS A 132 17.29 11.85 -0.50
N LYS A 133 17.39 10.95 -1.49
CA LYS A 133 18.66 10.67 -2.16
C LYS A 133 18.96 11.71 -3.25
N GLY A 134 17.93 12.42 -3.72
CA GLY A 134 18.03 13.46 -4.74
C GLY A 134 17.79 14.89 -4.23
N ALA A 135 17.69 15.81 -5.19
CA ALA A 135 17.23 17.17 -4.92
C ALA A 135 15.76 17.15 -4.53
N LYS A 136 15.41 17.83 -3.43
CA LYS A 136 14.02 18.00 -3.03
C LYS A 136 13.26 18.80 -4.09
N LYS A 137 12.00 18.42 -4.33
CA LYS A 137 11.10 19.08 -5.28
C LYS A 137 9.77 19.39 -4.60
N PRO A 138 9.01 20.39 -5.07
CA PRO A 138 7.62 20.52 -4.68
C PRO A 138 6.86 19.25 -5.02
N CYS A 139 5.99 18.83 -4.11
CA CYS A 139 5.11 17.68 -4.29
C CYS A 139 3.69 18.15 -4.55
N LEU A 140 3.08 17.63 -5.62
CA LEU A 140 1.67 17.81 -5.92
C LEU A 140 0.92 16.50 -5.70
N PHE A 141 -0.05 16.51 -4.78
CA PHE A 141 -0.92 15.39 -4.47
C PHE A 141 -2.28 15.59 -5.14
N VAL A 142 -2.65 14.65 -6.01
CA VAL A 142 -3.90 14.64 -6.78
C VAL A 142 -4.76 13.46 -6.37
N HIS A 143 -5.87 13.76 -5.71
CA HIS A 143 -6.82 12.76 -5.23
C HIS A 143 -7.58 12.09 -6.40
N GLY A 144 -8.33 11.04 -6.07
CA GLY A 144 -9.26 10.35 -6.97
C GLY A 144 -10.69 10.82 -6.83
N THR A 145 -11.66 9.98 -7.20
CA THR A 145 -13.10 10.29 -7.10
C THR A 145 -13.53 10.60 -5.68
N GLY A 146 -14.53 11.48 -5.55
CA GLY A 146 -15.29 11.68 -4.30
C GLY A 146 -15.36 13.11 -3.80
N GLU A 147 -14.60 14.03 -4.39
CA GLU A 147 -14.65 15.45 -4.06
C GLU A 147 -15.56 16.19 -5.05
N ASP A 148 -16.66 16.79 -4.57
CA ASP A 148 -17.64 17.53 -5.37
C ASP A 148 -17.46 19.06 -5.29
N ALA A 149 -16.61 19.53 -4.38
CA ALA A 149 -16.30 20.94 -4.16
C ALA A 149 -14.87 21.25 -4.63
N ALA A 150 -14.73 21.62 -5.92
CA ALA A 150 -13.47 22.17 -6.41
C ALA A 150 -13.07 23.42 -5.59
N GLY A 151 -11.80 23.53 -5.26
CA GLY A 151 -11.32 24.55 -4.34
C GLY A 151 -9.84 24.91 -4.53
N PRO A 152 -9.37 26.00 -3.89
CA PRO A 152 -7.97 26.36 -3.95
C PRO A 152 -7.09 25.25 -3.34
N PRO A 153 -5.88 24.98 -3.89
CA PRO A 153 -4.97 24.00 -3.31
C PRO A 153 -4.60 24.34 -1.86
N THR A 154 -4.29 23.31 -1.08
CA THR A 154 -4.00 23.42 0.36
C THR A 154 -2.67 22.77 0.70
N SER A 155 -2.11 23.08 1.87
CA SER A 155 -0.88 22.44 2.38
C SER A 155 -1.13 21.12 3.12
N SER A 156 -2.39 20.73 3.32
CA SER A 156 -2.77 19.49 4.02
C SER A 156 -4.15 19.02 3.58
N PHE A 157 -4.30 17.72 3.39
CA PHE A 157 -5.60 17.11 3.10
C PHE A 157 -5.72 15.71 3.74
N SER A 158 -5.65 15.68 5.07
CA SER A 158 -5.53 14.44 5.86
C SER A 158 -6.76 13.54 5.79
N SER A 159 -7.95 14.08 5.55
CA SER A 159 -9.15 13.27 5.32
C SER A 159 -9.03 12.39 4.08
N TYR A 160 -8.28 12.83 3.06
CA TYR A 160 -8.03 12.04 1.85
C TYR A 160 -6.69 11.29 1.87
N TRP A 161 -5.64 11.87 2.44
CA TRP A 161 -4.27 11.36 2.31
C TRP A 161 -3.65 10.83 3.61
N GLY A 162 -4.39 10.86 4.72
CA GLY A 162 -3.83 10.56 6.03
C GLY A 162 -2.70 11.52 6.41
N ASP A 163 -1.77 11.06 7.24
CA ASP A 163 -0.57 11.79 7.63
C ASP A 163 0.59 11.49 6.66
N VAL A 164 0.37 11.78 5.38
CA VAL A 164 1.39 11.55 4.35
C VAL A 164 2.51 12.60 4.44
N SER A 165 3.74 12.11 4.37
CA SER A 165 4.93 12.95 4.24
C SER A 165 5.97 12.23 3.40
N SER A 166 6.86 12.99 2.77
CA SER A 166 8.05 12.45 2.11
C SER A 166 9.25 13.37 2.35
N PRO A 167 10.43 12.82 2.68
CA PRO A 167 11.65 13.60 2.88
C PRO A 167 12.11 14.32 1.60
N CYS A 168 11.63 13.89 0.44
CA CYS A 168 11.94 14.50 -0.86
C CYS A 168 11.04 15.67 -1.25
N CYS A 169 9.95 15.91 -0.52
CA CYS A 169 9.12 17.08 -0.74
C CYS A 169 9.78 18.31 -0.12
N SER A 170 10.05 19.34 -0.92
CA SER A 170 10.41 20.68 -0.39
C SER A 170 9.19 21.42 0.13
N SER A 171 8.02 21.11 -0.43
CA SER A 171 6.69 21.56 -0.04
C SER A 171 5.66 20.52 -0.48
N SER A 172 4.51 20.47 0.19
CA SER A 172 3.40 19.60 -0.19
C SER A 172 2.18 20.45 -0.54
N THR A 173 1.62 20.23 -1.72
CA THR A 173 0.40 20.88 -2.18
C THR A 173 -0.62 19.81 -2.56
N PHE A 174 -1.82 19.94 -2.01
CA PHE A 174 -2.95 19.05 -2.26
C PHE A 174 -3.99 19.81 -3.06
N VAL A 175 -4.32 19.32 -4.25
CA VAL A 175 -5.40 19.93 -5.08
C VAL A 175 -6.76 19.46 -4.61
N HIS A 176 -7.78 20.26 -4.90
CA HIS A 176 -9.19 19.97 -4.67
C HIS A 176 -9.92 20.16 -5.99
N LEU A 177 -10.09 19.07 -6.73
CA LEU A 177 -10.72 19.04 -8.05
C LEU A 177 -12.14 18.46 -7.93
N ASP A 178 -13.09 18.94 -8.74
CA ASP A 178 -14.40 18.28 -8.83
C ASP A 178 -14.25 16.95 -9.57
N THR A 179 -14.25 15.87 -8.81
CA THR A 179 -14.10 14.47 -9.23
C THR A 179 -15.36 13.67 -8.88
N VAL A 180 -16.51 14.35 -8.85
CA VAL A 180 -17.84 13.74 -8.81
C VAL A 180 -18.59 14.09 -10.09
N SER A 181 -18.62 15.37 -10.45
CA SER A 181 -19.38 15.89 -11.59
C SER A 181 -18.60 15.91 -12.91
N GLN A 182 -17.27 15.82 -12.87
CA GLN A 182 -16.42 15.78 -14.06
C GLN A 182 -15.76 14.41 -14.25
N GLY A 183 -15.66 13.96 -15.51
CA GLY A 183 -14.97 12.74 -15.92
C GLY A 183 -13.47 12.97 -16.07
N TRP A 184 -12.67 11.91 -15.96
CA TRP A 184 -11.21 12.04 -16.07
C TRP A 184 -10.76 12.49 -17.47
N ASP A 185 -11.62 12.25 -18.44
CA ASP A 185 -11.50 12.58 -19.85
C ASP A 185 -12.11 13.95 -20.20
N ASP A 186 -12.69 14.67 -19.24
CA ASP A 186 -13.22 16.02 -19.48
C ASP A 186 -12.09 17.04 -19.59
N ALA A 187 -12.10 17.85 -20.66
CA ALA A 187 -11.04 18.81 -20.95
C ALA A 187 -10.87 19.86 -19.84
N ALA A 188 -11.96 20.31 -19.20
CA ALA A 188 -11.90 21.29 -18.13
C ALA A 188 -11.10 20.76 -16.92
N LEU A 189 -11.41 19.54 -16.47
CA LEU A 189 -10.69 18.88 -15.38
C LEU A 189 -9.20 18.66 -15.71
N GLN A 190 -8.89 18.26 -16.95
CA GLN A 190 -7.51 18.11 -17.41
C GLN A 190 -6.74 19.44 -17.41
N HIS A 191 -7.40 20.54 -17.82
CA HIS A 191 -6.82 21.88 -17.75
C HIS A 191 -6.58 22.34 -16.32
N GLU A 192 -7.52 22.10 -15.39
CA GLU A 192 -7.35 22.40 -13.97
C GLU A 192 -6.17 21.64 -13.36
N PHE A 193 -6.05 20.35 -13.65
CA PHE A 193 -4.91 19.53 -13.27
C PHE A 193 -3.59 20.08 -13.81
N CYS A 194 -3.49 20.30 -15.13
CA CYS A 194 -2.27 20.79 -15.76
C CYS A 194 -1.88 22.18 -15.24
N LYS A 195 -2.86 23.05 -14.98
CA LYS A 195 -2.63 24.36 -14.35
C LYS A 195 -2.04 24.19 -12.94
N ALA A 196 -2.66 23.38 -12.10
CA ALA A 196 -2.16 23.16 -10.74
C ALA A 196 -0.74 22.58 -10.73
N ALA A 197 -0.44 21.65 -11.65
CA ALA A 197 0.89 21.08 -11.81
C ALA A 197 1.91 22.11 -12.32
N ALA A 198 1.55 22.99 -13.25
CA ALA A 198 2.41 24.07 -13.72
C ALA A 198 2.66 25.16 -12.66
N ASP A 199 1.66 25.47 -11.83
CA ASP A 199 1.75 26.47 -10.75
C ASP A 199 2.66 26.00 -9.60
N VAL A 200 2.73 24.69 -9.33
CA VAL A 200 3.56 24.10 -8.26
C VAL A 200 4.97 23.74 -8.73
N ALA A 201 5.13 23.43 -10.02
CA ALA A 201 6.40 23.08 -10.62
C ALA A 201 7.44 24.21 -10.51
N THR A 202 8.71 23.84 -10.27
CA THR A 202 9.82 24.81 -10.29
C THR A 202 10.27 25.17 -11.70
N GLN A 203 9.91 24.36 -12.69
CA GLN A 203 10.19 24.59 -14.10
C GLN A 203 8.91 24.39 -14.89
N SER A 204 8.28 25.49 -15.32
CA SER A 204 7.12 25.48 -16.21
C SER A 204 7.34 26.46 -17.36
N SER A 205 7.88 25.97 -18.47
CA SER A 205 8.12 26.78 -19.68
C SER A 205 7.42 26.15 -20.88
N SER A 206 6.64 26.95 -21.61
CA SER A 206 6.00 26.55 -22.87
C SER A 206 5.11 25.30 -22.80
N GLY A 207 4.41 25.08 -21.67
CA GLY A 207 3.48 23.95 -21.48
C GLY A 207 4.11 22.62 -21.05
N ALA A 208 5.44 22.60 -20.85
CA ALA A 208 6.14 21.48 -20.23
C ALA A 208 6.31 21.70 -18.73
N ILE A 209 5.89 20.71 -17.93
CA ILE A 209 5.94 20.69 -16.47
C ILE A 209 7.22 19.96 -16.03
N GLY A 210 7.95 20.50 -15.07
CA GLY A 210 9.24 19.98 -14.61
C GLY A 210 9.63 20.40 -13.21
N GLY A 211 10.58 19.69 -12.62
CA GLY A 211 11.01 19.92 -11.24
C GLY A 211 9.87 19.76 -10.24
N LEU A 212 9.13 18.65 -10.38
CA LEU A 212 7.93 18.31 -9.61
C LEU A 212 7.96 16.82 -9.22
N ILE A 213 7.52 16.51 -7.99
CA ILE A 213 7.09 15.15 -7.64
C ILE A 213 5.56 15.13 -7.71
N LEU A 214 5.03 14.39 -8.68
CA LEU A 214 3.58 14.22 -8.85
C LEU A 214 3.15 12.93 -8.14
N VAL A 215 2.21 13.03 -7.21
CA VAL A 215 1.61 11.90 -6.52
C VAL A 215 0.14 11.85 -6.87
N THR A 216 -0.30 10.80 -7.55
CA THR A 216 -1.70 10.66 -7.99
C THR A 216 -2.30 9.39 -7.41
N HIS A 217 -3.53 9.48 -6.91
CA HIS A 217 -4.26 8.32 -6.40
C HIS A 217 -5.54 8.08 -7.20
N SER A 218 -5.88 6.81 -7.45
CA SER A 218 -7.14 6.42 -8.11
C SER A 218 -7.39 7.21 -9.40
N MET A 219 -8.55 7.85 -9.56
CA MET A 219 -8.90 8.68 -10.71
C MET A 219 -7.87 9.78 -11.04
N GLY A 220 -7.14 10.31 -10.05
CA GLY A 220 -6.08 11.30 -10.28
C GLY A 220 -5.02 10.81 -11.27
N ASN A 221 -4.78 9.50 -11.34
CA ASN A 221 -3.84 8.91 -12.29
C ASN A 221 -4.34 9.01 -13.74
N VAL A 222 -5.63 8.74 -13.97
CA VAL A 222 -6.20 8.80 -15.32
C VAL A 222 -6.52 10.23 -15.76
N ILE A 223 -6.76 11.15 -14.81
CA ILE A 223 -6.76 12.60 -15.09
C ILE A 223 -5.37 13.02 -15.62
N ALA A 224 -4.30 12.63 -14.92
CA ALA A 224 -2.94 12.98 -15.33
C ALA A 224 -2.55 12.32 -16.66
N SER A 225 -2.78 11.02 -16.83
CA SER A 225 -2.45 10.34 -18.10
C SER A 225 -3.33 10.80 -19.26
N GLY A 226 -4.60 11.10 -19.01
CA GLY A 226 -5.54 11.63 -20.00
C GLY A 226 -5.15 13.03 -20.49
N ALA A 227 -4.72 13.90 -19.58
CA ALA A 227 -4.26 15.24 -19.92
C ALA A 227 -3.00 15.22 -20.81
N ILE A 228 -2.06 14.32 -20.53
CA ILE A 228 -0.87 14.11 -21.37
C ILE A 228 -1.28 13.53 -22.72
N ALA A 229 -2.10 12.48 -22.74
CA ALA A 229 -2.56 11.82 -23.95
C ALA A 229 -3.35 12.78 -24.88
N SER A 230 -4.05 13.75 -24.30
CA SER A 230 -4.82 14.77 -25.02
C SER A 230 -4.00 16.03 -25.35
N ASN A 231 -2.69 16.03 -25.06
CA ASN A 231 -1.78 17.16 -25.26
C ASN A 231 -2.18 18.46 -24.55
N VAL A 232 -2.88 18.37 -23.41
CA VAL A 232 -3.23 19.53 -22.58
C VAL A 232 -1.98 20.09 -21.89
N CYS A 233 -1.10 19.20 -21.42
CA CYS A 233 0.24 19.53 -20.95
C CYS A 233 1.20 18.37 -21.20
N THR A 234 2.50 18.61 -21.05
CA THR A 234 3.55 17.58 -21.19
C THR A 234 4.44 17.54 -19.96
N PHE A 235 5.05 16.39 -19.69
CA PHE A 235 6.03 16.26 -18.62
C PHE A 235 7.45 16.23 -19.19
N SER A 236 8.31 17.08 -18.62
CA SER A 236 9.74 16.96 -18.81
C SER A 236 10.28 15.75 -18.03
N LYS A 237 11.51 15.34 -18.33
CA LYS A 237 12.23 14.30 -17.58
C LYS A 237 12.47 14.62 -16.10
N ASP A 238 12.21 15.86 -15.68
CA ASP A 238 12.41 16.30 -14.29
C ASP A 238 11.13 16.16 -13.43
N VAL A 239 10.07 15.58 -13.99
CA VAL A 239 8.91 15.11 -13.22
C VAL A 239 9.16 13.71 -12.69
N THR A 240 8.95 13.51 -11.40
CA THR A 240 8.90 12.18 -10.79
C THR A 240 7.45 11.85 -10.48
N TRP A 241 6.87 10.91 -11.22
CA TRP A 241 5.45 10.56 -11.06
C TRP A 241 5.29 9.25 -10.28
N VAL A 242 4.66 9.35 -9.11
CA VAL A 242 4.25 8.25 -8.23
C VAL A 242 2.75 7.99 -8.40
N SER A 243 2.42 6.83 -8.97
CA SER A 243 1.06 6.43 -9.36
C SER A 243 0.49 5.39 -8.39
N LEU A 244 -0.56 5.75 -7.65
CA LEU A 244 -1.14 4.92 -6.59
C LEU A 244 -2.53 4.43 -7.00
N ALA A 245 -2.78 3.12 -6.93
CA ALA A 245 -4.10 2.52 -7.15
C ALA A 245 -4.79 2.93 -8.47
N SER A 246 -4.03 2.99 -9.57
CA SER A 246 -4.50 3.62 -10.81
C SER A 246 -5.53 2.75 -11.57
N PRO A 247 -6.73 3.25 -11.91
CA PRO A 247 -7.68 2.53 -12.76
C PRO A 247 -7.39 2.73 -14.26
N GLN A 248 -6.20 2.34 -14.76
CA GLN A 248 -5.83 2.60 -16.16
C GLN A 248 -6.64 1.80 -17.19
N GLN A 249 -7.36 0.76 -16.75
CA GLN A 249 -8.37 0.05 -17.56
C GLN A 249 -9.78 0.28 -17.01
N GLY A 250 -9.98 1.31 -16.18
CA GLY A 250 -11.22 1.51 -15.44
C GLY A 250 -11.40 0.53 -14.28
N SER A 251 -12.63 0.42 -13.80
CA SER A 251 -13.02 -0.31 -12.60
C SER A 251 -14.33 -1.07 -12.83
N GLN A 252 -14.37 -2.34 -12.43
CA GLN A 252 -15.63 -3.11 -12.40
C GLN A 252 -16.61 -2.60 -11.34
N VAL A 253 -16.13 -1.88 -10.31
CA VAL A 253 -17.00 -1.25 -9.32
C VAL A 253 -17.80 -0.11 -9.92
N ALA A 254 -17.23 0.64 -10.86
CA ALA A 254 -17.98 1.65 -11.62
C ALA A 254 -19.11 1.02 -12.45
N ASN A 255 -18.86 -0.15 -13.06
CA ASN A 255 -19.91 -0.93 -13.72
C ASN A 255 -20.99 -1.38 -12.75
N LEU A 256 -20.60 -1.94 -11.60
CA LEU A 256 -21.53 -2.36 -10.55
C LEU A 256 -22.40 -1.19 -10.08
N LEU A 257 -21.81 -0.04 -9.82
CA LEU A 257 -22.52 1.17 -9.40
C LEU A 257 -23.62 1.55 -10.40
N GLN A 258 -23.26 1.65 -11.69
CA GLN A 258 -24.23 2.00 -12.73
C GLN A 258 -25.36 0.97 -12.78
N GLN A 259 -25.04 -0.33 -12.75
CA GLN A 259 -26.05 -1.39 -12.77
C GLN A 259 -27.00 -1.32 -11.58
N GLN A 260 -26.50 -0.98 -10.39
CA GLN A 260 -27.32 -0.89 -9.18
C GLN A 260 -28.21 0.35 -9.19
N CYS A 261 -27.72 1.49 -9.67
CA CYS A 261 -28.56 2.67 -9.85
C CYS A 261 -29.67 2.45 -10.88
N LEU A 262 -29.40 1.73 -11.98
CA LEU A 262 -30.42 1.35 -12.96
C LEU A 262 -31.50 0.42 -12.39
N LYS A 263 -31.17 -0.37 -11.36
CA LYS A 263 -32.11 -1.27 -10.67
C LYS A 263 -32.91 -0.59 -9.54
N GLY A 264 -32.86 0.74 -9.44
CA GLY A 264 -33.56 1.50 -8.39
C GLY A 264 -32.72 1.75 -7.14
N GLY A 265 -31.40 1.60 -7.22
CA GLY A 265 -30.47 1.81 -6.11
C GLY A 265 -30.51 0.70 -5.06
N TRP A 266 -29.71 0.86 -4.00
CA TRP A 266 -29.57 -0.11 -2.93
C TRP A 266 -30.66 0.05 -1.86
N SER A 267 -31.91 -0.32 -2.16
CA SER A 267 -33.02 -0.17 -1.20
C SER A 267 -33.04 -1.23 -0.09
N ASN A 268 -32.28 -2.33 -0.20
CA ASN A 268 -32.43 -3.51 0.67
C ASN A 268 -31.13 -4.14 1.23
N ILE A 269 -29.99 -3.45 1.22
CA ILE A 269 -28.77 -3.97 1.87
C ILE A 269 -28.45 -3.16 3.13
N LEU A 270 -29.08 -3.54 4.23
CA LEU A 270 -28.78 -3.13 5.62
C LEU A 270 -27.37 -3.61 6.10
N LYS A 271 -26.46 -3.99 5.20
CA LYS A 271 -25.20 -4.68 5.57
C LYS A 271 -23.94 -4.20 4.82
N VAL A 272 -24.01 -3.16 4.00
CA VAL A 272 -22.80 -2.55 3.42
C VAL A 272 -22.51 -1.26 4.21
N PRO A 273 -21.39 -1.17 4.96
CA PRO A 273 -21.08 0.00 5.78
C PRO A 273 -20.84 1.29 4.97
N LEU A 274 -20.54 1.15 3.67
CA LEU A 274 -20.54 2.24 2.70
C LEU A 274 -21.99 2.43 2.23
N SER A 275 -22.80 3.21 2.93
CA SER A 275 -24.13 3.57 2.45
C SER A 275 -23.98 4.36 1.13
N TRP A 276 -24.09 3.69 -0.01
CA TRP A 276 -24.10 4.28 -1.36
C TRP A 276 -25.37 5.13 -1.63
N VAL A 277 -26.21 5.35 -0.61
CA VAL A 277 -27.29 6.35 -0.62
C VAL A 277 -26.65 7.72 -0.87
N GLY A 278 -26.97 8.34 -2.01
CA GLY A 278 -26.35 9.58 -2.48
C GLY A 278 -25.48 9.44 -3.74
N TYR A 279 -25.14 8.22 -4.15
CA TYR A 279 -24.35 7.96 -5.38
C TYR A 279 -25.20 7.63 -6.60
N CYS A 280 -26.54 7.63 -6.49
CA CYS A 280 -27.45 7.43 -7.61
C CYS A 280 -28.24 8.73 -7.92
N PRO A 281 -28.32 9.17 -9.19
CA PRO A 281 -27.61 8.61 -10.35
C PRO A 281 -26.08 8.79 -10.20
N PRO A 282 -25.25 7.88 -10.79
CA PRO A 282 -23.81 8.01 -10.70
C PRO A 282 -23.35 9.32 -11.34
N GLY A 283 -22.50 10.05 -10.61
CA GLY A 283 -21.79 11.21 -11.16
C GLY A 283 -20.94 10.82 -12.37
N ARG A 284 -20.67 11.80 -13.23
CA ARG A 284 -19.87 11.63 -14.46
C ARG A 284 -18.50 11.03 -14.18
N ALA A 285 -17.88 11.37 -13.05
CA ALA A 285 -16.60 10.81 -12.63
C ALA A 285 -16.64 9.28 -12.55
N TYR A 286 -17.66 8.72 -11.90
CA TYR A 286 -17.81 7.28 -11.77
C TYR A 286 -18.14 6.62 -13.11
N LEU A 287 -18.99 7.23 -13.93
CA LEU A 287 -19.31 6.72 -15.26
C LEU A 287 -18.08 6.70 -16.18
N SER A 288 -17.21 7.70 -16.08
CA SER A 288 -15.96 7.76 -16.86
C SER A 288 -14.98 6.62 -16.52
N LEU A 289 -15.13 5.99 -15.36
CA LEU A 289 -14.25 4.94 -14.87
C LEU A 289 -14.76 3.52 -15.11
N GLN A 290 -15.82 3.33 -15.90
CA GLN A 290 -16.27 2.00 -16.26
C GLN A 290 -15.15 1.21 -16.94
N HIS A 291 -15.09 -0.09 -16.66
CA HIS A 291 -14.01 -0.94 -17.11
C HIS A 291 -13.91 -0.94 -18.64
N GLN A 292 -12.69 -0.86 -19.15
CA GLN A 292 -12.36 -0.70 -20.58
C GLN A 292 -13.05 -1.75 -21.47
N SER A 293 -13.24 -2.97 -20.97
CA SER A 293 -13.91 -4.04 -21.73
C SER A 293 -15.44 -3.86 -21.89
N THR A 294 -16.03 -2.86 -21.25
CA THR A 294 -17.49 -2.66 -21.19
C THR A 294 -17.95 -1.35 -21.85
N VAL A 295 -17.00 -0.50 -22.20
CA VAL A 295 -17.22 0.85 -22.73
C VAL A 295 -17.09 0.86 -24.25
N ASN A 296 -17.49 1.96 -24.89
CA ASN A 296 -17.48 2.07 -26.34
C ASN A 296 -16.06 2.21 -26.91
N ALA A 297 -15.91 2.11 -28.24
CA ALA A 297 -14.60 2.15 -28.90
C ALA A 297 -13.82 3.47 -28.66
N THR A 298 -14.52 4.60 -28.51
CA THR A 298 -13.90 5.89 -28.22
C THR A 298 -13.30 5.90 -26.81
N GLU A 299 -14.05 5.42 -25.82
CA GLU A 299 -13.60 5.31 -24.42
C GLU A 299 -12.45 4.28 -24.30
N GLN A 300 -12.52 3.17 -25.03
CA GLN A 300 -11.44 2.20 -25.12
C GLN A 300 -10.15 2.81 -25.66
N ALA A 301 -10.25 3.64 -26.71
CA ALA A 301 -9.11 4.32 -27.29
C ALA A 301 -8.51 5.36 -26.33
N ALA A 302 -9.35 6.07 -25.56
CA ALA A 302 -8.93 7.02 -24.54
C ALA A 302 -8.13 6.31 -23.43
N PHE A 303 -8.62 5.19 -22.89
CA PHE A 303 -7.87 4.38 -21.93
C PHE A 303 -6.55 3.90 -22.51
N ALA A 304 -6.53 3.39 -23.75
CA ALA A 304 -5.30 2.93 -24.38
C ALA A 304 -4.28 4.08 -24.57
N ALA A 305 -4.74 5.30 -24.85
CA ALA A 305 -3.88 6.47 -24.94
C ALA A 305 -3.32 6.89 -23.58
N GLY A 306 -4.17 6.90 -22.54
CA GLY A 306 -3.74 7.15 -21.16
C GLY A 306 -2.74 6.11 -20.66
N GLN A 307 -2.92 4.83 -20.98
CA GLN A 307 -1.98 3.76 -20.65
C GLN A 307 -0.59 4.02 -21.24
N ARG A 308 -0.50 4.42 -22.51
CA ARG A 308 0.77 4.78 -23.16
C ARG A 308 1.42 6.00 -22.50
N ALA A 309 0.65 7.05 -22.25
CA ALA A 309 1.14 8.25 -21.58
C ALA A 309 1.69 7.94 -20.17
N ARG A 310 0.98 7.12 -19.39
CA ARG A 310 1.46 6.67 -18.08
C ARG A 310 2.72 5.83 -18.23
N GLN A 311 2.75 4.85 -19.13
CA GLN A 311 3.90 3.98 -19.33
C GLN A 311 5.18 4.76 -19.65
N GLU A 312 5.07 5.84 -20.42
CA GLU A 312 6.21 6.68 -20.80
C GLU A 312 6.73 7.55 -19.64
N HIS A 313 5.84 8.04 -18.78
CA HIS A 313 6.17 9.09 -17.80
C HIS A 313 6.16 8.64 -16.33
N VAL A 314 5.54 7.51 -16.00
CA VAL A 314 5.45 7.07 -14.60
C VAL A 314 6.82 6.58 -14.11
N SER A 315 7.24 7.09 -12.96
CA SER A 315 8.50 6.69 -12.34
C SER A 315 8.29 5.49 -11.42
N HIS A 316 7.22 5.55 -10.61
CA HIS A 316 6.90 4.57 -9.58
C HIS A 316 5.40 4.32 -9.52
N ALA A 317 5.00 3.12 -9.13
CA ALA A 317 3.61 2.73 -9.02
C ALA A 317 3.39 1.86 -7.79
N ALA A 318 2.22 1.99 -7.16
CA ALA A 318 1.79 1.11 -6.08
C ALA A 318 0.41 0.53 -6.40
N CYS A 319 0.29 -0.79 -6.28
CA CYS A 319 -0.95 -1.54 -6.54
C CYS A 319 -1.32 -2.43 -5.35
N GLY A 320 -2.62 -2.53 -5.08
CA GLY A 320 -3.16 -3.38 -4.02
C GLY A 320 -3.72 -4.67 -4.60
N VAL A 321 -3.61 -5.76 -3.83
CA VAL A 321 -4.13 -7.09 -4.20
C VAL A 321 -5.06 -7.67 -3.14
N SER A 322 -5.53 -6.85 -2.18
CA SER A 322 -6.50 -7.28 -1.18
C SER A 322 -7.49 -6.18 -0.84
N ALA A 323 -8.76 -6.40 -1.17
CA ALA A 323 -9.85 -5.49 -0.82
C ALA A 323 -10.06 -5.33 0.69
N PHE A 324 -9.62 -6.30 1.50
CA PHE A 324 -9.60 -6.15 2.95
C PHE A 324 -8.44 -5.24 3.41
N GLY A 325 -7.25 -5.44 2.84
CA GLY A 325 -6.10 -4.59 3.09
C GLY A 325 -5.57 -4.67 4.54
N LEU A 326 -5.08 -3.54 5.04
CA LEU A 326 -4.76 -3.34 6.45
C LEU A 326 -6.04 -3.28 7.26
N ASN A 327 -6.02 -3.81 8.49
CA ASN A 327 -7.19 -3.82 9.38
C ASN A 327 -7.58 -2.39 9.78
N SER A 328 -8.68 -1.89 9.23
CA SER A 328 -9.15 -0.52 9.38
C SER A 328 -10.67 -0.44 9.19
N ILE A 329 -11.23 0.77 9.32
CA ILE A 329 -12.64 1.04 9.03
C ILE A 329 -13.02 0.77 7.56
N TYR A 330 -12.04 0.70 6.64
CA TYR A 330 -12.26 0.50 5.21
C TYR A 330 -12.30 -0.98 4.81
N SER A 331 -11.73 -1.87 5.62
CA SER A 331 -11.44 -3.27 5.25
C SER A 331 -12.67 -4.09 4.87
N ALA A 332 -13.56 -4.34 5.83
CA ALA A 332 -14.77 -5.13 5.60
C ALA A 332 -15.69 -4.49 4.53
N PRO A 333 -15.94 -3.17 4.52
CA PRO A 333 -16.76 -2.55 3.47
C PRO A 333 -16.18 -2.77 2.05
N LEU A 334 -14.89 -2.52 1.83
CA LEU A 334 -14.28 -2.69 0.52
C LEU A 334 -14.24 -4.17 0.09
N ALA A 335 -13.98 -5.09 1.01
CA ALA A 335 -14.05 -6.52 0.73
C ALA A 335 -15.45 -6.99 0.27
N ILE A 336 -16.51 -6.40 0.82
CA ILE A 336 -17.88 -6.68 0.35
C ILE A 336 -18.08 -6.14 -1.07
N VAL A 337 -17.69 -4.90 -1.35
CA VAL A 337 -17.84 -4.31 -2.69
C VAL A 337 -17.08 -5.11 -3.75
N ASP A 338 -15.84 -5.49 -3.45
CA ASP A 338 -14.97 -6.28 -4.33
C ASP A 338 -15.63 -7.59 -4.76
N LYS A 339 -16.18 -8.32 -3.77
CA LYS A 339 -16.88 -9.60 -3.99
C LYS A 339 -18.06 -9.46 -4.95
N MET A 340 -18.68 -8.28 -5.01
CA MET A 340 -19.83 -8.01 -5.87
C MET A 340 -19.41 -7.56 -7.26
N ALA A 341 -18.31 -6.83 -7.38
CA ALA A 341 -17.84 -6.25 -8.63
C ALA A 341 -17.25 -7.29 -9.60
N SER A 342 -16.93 -8.49 -9.11
CA SER A 342 -16.45 -9.61 -9.94
C SER A 342 -15.20 -9.24 -10.76
N HIS A 343 -14.19 -8.68 -10.09
CA HIS A 343 -12.91 -8.33 -10.73
C HIS A 343 -12.22 -9.53 -11.39
N ALA A 344 -11.52 -9.27 -12.50
CA ALA A 344 -10.83 -10.30 -13.27
C ALA A 344 -9.50 -10.76 -12.64
N SER A 345 -8.95 -9.96 -11.72
CA SER A 345 -7.72 -10.26 -10.98
C SER A 345 -7.90 -9.86 -9.52
N ALA A 346 -6.88 -10.14 -8.68
CA ALA A 346 -6.86 -9.63 -7.32
C ALA A 346 -6.99 -8.10 -7.32
N SER A 347 -7.63 -7.54 -6.29
CA SER A 347 -8.09 -6.15 -6.31
C SER A 347 -7.91 -5.48 -4.97
N ASP A 348 -7.73 -4.16 -5.00
CA ASP A 348 -7.69 -3.30 -3.82
C ASP A 348 -9.09 -2.95 -3.28
N GLY A 349 -10.14 -3.50 -3.90
CA GLY A 349 -11.54 -3.30 -3.56
C GLY A 349 -12.28 -2.43 -4.57
N PHE A 350 -11.58 -1.57 -5.31
CA PHE A 350 -12.14 -0.78 -6.40
C PHE A 350 -11.42 -0.99 -7.74
N VAL A 351 -10.11 -1.25 -7.72
CA VAL A 351 -9.28 -1.40 -8.91
C VAL A 351 -8.55 -2.72 -8.82
N ASP A 352 -8.67 -3.51 -9.88
CA ASP A 352 -7.94 -4.77 -9.95
C ASP A 352 -6.49 -4.57 -10.41
N TYR A 353 -5.65 -5.53 -10.04
CA TYR A 353 -4.21 -5.48 -10.22
C TYR A 353 -3.81 -5.32 -11.68
N ASN A 354 -4.52 -5.94 -12.62
CA ASN A 354 -4.24 -5.78 -14.05
C ASN A 354 -4.49 -4.33 -14.49
N SER A 355 -5.62 -3.74 -14.08
CA SER A 355 -5.92 -2.33 -14.35
C SER A 355 -4.88 -1.38 -13.74
N CYS A 356 -4.35 -1.70 -12.56
CA CYS A 356 -3.31 -0.89 -11.90
C CYS A 356 -1.91 -1.02 -12.52
N SER A 357 -1.53 -2.24 -12.92
CA SER A 357 -0.17 -2.56 -13.39
C SER A 357 -0.01 -2.49 -14.91
N VAL A 358 -1.10 -2.31 -15.67
CA VAL A 358 -1.06 -2.28 -17.14
C VAL A 358 0.01 -1.31 -17.68
N GLY A 359 0.75 -1.77 -18.67
CA GLY A 359 1.86 -1.04 -19.29
C GLY A 359 3.17 -1.04 -18.51
N LEU A 360 3.20 -1.58 -17.29
CA LEU A 360 4.40 -1.66 -16.45
C LEU A 360 4.95 -3.09 -16.39
N ASN A 361 6.26 -3.20 -16.13
CA ASN A 361 6.90 -4.50 -15.93
C ASN A 361 6.50 -5.05 -14.55
N THR A 362 5.71 -6.12 -14.52
CA THR A 362 5.25 -6.73 -13.27
C THR A 362 6.38 -7.32 -12.43
N ASN A 363 7.54 -7.61 -13.02
CA ASN A 363 8.72 -8.06 -12.27
C ASN A 363 9.38 -6.95 -11.44
N ASP A 364 9.04 -5.68 -11.70
CA ASP A 364 9.55 -4.54 -10.93
C ASP A 364 8.73 -4.28 -9.66
N PHE A 365 7.63 -5.04 -9.45
CA PHE A 365 6.76 -4.93 -8.29
C PHE A 365 7.22 -5.83 -7.14
N GLY A 366 7.27 -5.28 -5.93
CA GLY A 366 7.54 -6.03 -4.70
C GLY A 366 7.30 -5.20 -3.44
N GLY A 367 8.07 -5.46 -2.38
CA GLY A 367 7.96 -4.74 -1.10
C GLY A 367 8.62 -3.36 -1.11
N THR A 368 8.93 -2.83 0.08
CA THR A 368 9.46 -1.46 0.28
C THR A 368 10.74 -1.11 -0.47
N SER A 369 11.53 -2.09 -0.93
CA SER A 369 12.77 -1.86 -1.69
C SER A 369 12.60 -1.87 -3.21
N SER A 370 11.42 -2.26 -3.70
CA SER A 370 11.14 -2.40 -5.13
C SER A 370 10.81 -1.07 -5.79
N LYS A 371 11.08 -0.99 -7.10
CA LYS A 371 10.76 0.19 -7.93
C LYS A 371 9.25 0.47 -7.93
N HIS A 372 8.46 -0.60 -8.07
CA HIS A 372 7.02 -0.56 -7.92
C HIS A 372 6.63 -1.38 -6.70
N TYR A 373 5.56 -0.96 -6.03
CA TYR A 373 5.11 -1.55 -4.79
C TYR A 373 3.84 -2.38 -5.01
N VAL A 374 3.80 -3.58 -4.44
CA VAL A 374 2.60 -4.40 -4.41
C VAL A 374 2.44 -5.04 -3.04
N GLY A 375 1.21 -5.07 -2.56
CA GLY A 375 0.92 -5.64 -1.25
C GLY A 375 -0.56 -5.95 -1.05
N PRO A 376 -0.90 -6.71 -0.01
CA PRO A 376 -2.28 -6.94 0.42
C PRO A 376 -2.84 -5.67 1.06
N LEU A 377 -3.02 -4.64 0.24
CA LEU A 377 -3.52 -3.31 0.58
C LEU A 377 -4.83 -3.07 -0.15
N ASN A 378 -5.78 -2.42 0.53
CA ASN A 378 -7.02 -1.96 -0.06
C ASN A 378 -6.82 -0.56 -0.67
N HIS A 379 -7.85 -0.06 -1.35
CA HIS A 379 -7.80 1.20 -2.08
C HIS A 379 -7.53 2.40 -1.16
N ALA A 380 -8.00 2.38 0.09
CA ALA A 380 -7.74 3.45 1.05
C ALA A 380 -6.31 3.41 1.59
N ASP A 381 -5.74 2.21 1.81
CA ASP A 381 -4.36 2.04 2.26
C ASP A 381 -3.36 2.66 1.28
N LEU A 382 -3.63 2.56 -0.03
CA LEU A 382 -2.80 3.13 -1.10
C LEU A 382 -2.88 4.66 -1.20
N SER A 383 -3.81 5.29 -0.47
CA SER A 383 -3.83 6.74 -0.24
C SER A 383 -3.19 7.15 1.09
N PHE A 384 -2.49 6.22 1.76
CA PHE A 384 -1.80 6.38 3.04
C PHE A 384 -2.69 6.71 4.25
N ARG A 385 -4.03 6.65 4.10
CA ARG A 385 -4.99 6.96 5.17
C ARG A 385 -4.85 6.07 6.40
N THR A 386 -4.36 4.85 6.21
CA THR A 386 -4.20 3.84 7.27
C THR A 386 -2.75 3.69 7.74
N GLY A 387 -1.83 4.46 7.14
CA GLY A 387 -0.40 4.37 7.42
C GLY A 387 0.20 3.02 7.02
N ASP A 388 1.14 2.54 7.83
CA ASP A 388 1.80 1.26 7.62
C ASP A 388 1.21 0.16 8.52
N GLY A 389 1.12 -1.04 7.97
CA GLY A 389 0.83 -2.24 8.72
C GLY A 389 1.98 -2.61 9.67
N TRP A 390 1.64 -3.32 10.73
CA TRP A 390 2.60 -3.71 11.75
C TRP A 390 3.68 -4.64 11.18
N TRP A 391 3.26 -5.68 10.45
CA TRP A 391 4.13 -6.73 9.94
C TRP A 391 4.10 -6.80 8.42
N GLY A 392 5.24 -7.13 7.82
CA GLY A 392 5.35 -7.37 6.40
C GLY A 392 5.92 -6.16 5.67
N ASP A 393 7.01 -6.35 4.95
CA ASP A 393 7.57 -5.31 4.07
C ASP A 393 6.63 -4.96 2.90
N ASN A 394 5.65 -5.81 2.61
CA ASN A 394 4.56 -5.61 1.66
C ASN A 394 3.30 -5.01 2.29
N ARG A 395 3.35 -4.56 3.55
CA ARG A 395 2.26 -3.85 4.24
C ARG A 395 2.63 -2.44 4.65
N LYS A 396 3.69 -1.85 4.10
CA LYS A 396 4.22 -0.54 4.50
C LYS A 396 4.26 0.46 3.31
N PRO A 397 3.09 0.85 2.78
CA PRO A 397 3.02 1.77 1.64
C PRO A 397 3.62 3.14 1.94
N LEU A 398 3.45 3.66 3.16
CA LEU A 398 3.97 4.97 3.55
C LEU A 398 5.50 4.93 3.66
N LYS A 399 6.06 3.90 4.32
CA LYS A 399 7.51 3.67 4.31
C LYS A 399 8.06 3.56 2.90
N TRP A 400 7.44 2.75 2.03
CA TRP A 400 7.87 2.64 0.63
C TRP A 400 7.94 4.03 -0.04
N PHE A 401 6.88 4.84 0.11
CA PHE A 401 6.82 6.19 -0.46
C PHE A 401 7.90 7.13 0.12
N GLN A 402 8.13 7.09 1.43
CA GLN A 402 9.13 7.91 2.11
C GLN A 402 10.56 7.54 1.70
N CYS A 403 10.81 6.28 1.39
CA CYS A 403 12.14 5.75 1.07
C CYS A 403 12.43 5.65 -0.44
N LEU A 404 11.45 6.03 -1.25
CA LEU A 404 11.43 5.85 -2.70
C LEU A 404 12.55 6.60 -3.42
N LEU A 405 12.82 7.85 -3.02
CA LEU A 405 13.54 8.86 -3.82
C LEU A 405 14.83 9.39 -3.19
#